data_AF-A0AAU5DF18-F1
#
_entry.id   AF-A0AAU5DF18-F1
#
_cell.length_a   1.000
_cell.length_b   1.000
_cell.length_c   1.000
_cell.angle_alpha   90.00
_cell.angle_beta   90.00
_cell.angle_gamma   90.00
#
_symmetry.space_group_name_H-M   'P 1'
#
loop_
_entity.id
_entity.type
_entity.pdbx_description
1 polymer ?
#
loop_
_entity_poly.entity_id
_entity_poly.type
_entity_poly.pdbx_seq_one_letter_code
_entity_poly.pdbx_strand_id
1 'polypeptide(L)'
;MNRTDRLYALVEELRAASPRPRSARWLASRFEVSTRTIERDLAALQQAGVPLYAETGRTGGYVIAKDQTLPPLTITSAEATALAVALHSLAGTPFARDARSALQKILAVMPPRERHGAGELAGRVRLAAPARQPADVPHVLREALSMRRVLRLSYADAQGSATDRCVEPQGFLGGDHWYLIGWCRLRSAVRGFRLDRIRHVEVLAETVPPRALELAELDTLGWQFIGLDELVNTDRGLSPEA
;
A
#
# COMPACT_ATOMS: atom_id res chain seq x y z
N MET A 1 28.98 5.56 -21.53
CA MET A 1 27.87 5.60 -20.53
C MET A 1 28.37 5.04 -19.21
N ASN A 2 28.27 5.79 -18.10
CA ASN A 2 28.60 5.28 -16.77
C ASN A 2 27.63 4.16 -16.37
N ARG A 3 28.05 3.25 -15.49
CA ARG A 3 27.21 2.14 -15.01
C ARG A 3 25.94 2.63 -14.32
N THR A 4 26.02 3.67 -13.50
CA THR A 4 24.85 4.23 -12.79
C THR A 4 23.80 4.74 -13.77
N ASP A 5 24.21 5.52 -14.77
CA ASP A 5 23.31 6.04 -15.81
C ASP A 5 22.67 4.89 -16.60
N ARG A 6 23.45 3.84 -16.91
CA ARG A 6 22.95 2.66 -17.62
C ARG A 6 21.94 1.86 -16.79
N LEU A 7 22.17 1.71 -15.48
CA LEU A 7 21.23 1.04 -14.58
C LEU A 7 19.91 1.79 -14.51
N TYR A 8 19.94 3.11 -14.39
CA TYR A 8 18.74 3.95 -14.42
C TYR A 8 18.00 3.83 -15.77
N ALA A 9 18.73 3.97 -16.87
CA ALA A 9 18.15 3.88 -18.21
C ALA A 9 17.57 2.49 -18.51
N LEU A 10 18.17 1.41 -18.00
CA LEU A 10 17.62 0.05 -18.09
C LEU A 10 16.27 -0.07 -17.39
N VAL A 11 16.15 0.48 -16.18
CA VAL A 11 14.89 0.48 -15.43
C VAL A 11 13.81 1.24 -16.20
N GLU A 12 14.13 2.42 -16.72
CA GLU A 12 13.15 3.24 -17.46
C GLU A 12 12.72 2.59 -18.78
N GLU A 13 13.65 2.00 -19.55
CA GLU A 13 13.33 1.27 -20.78
C GLU A 13 12.41 0.07 -20.50
N LEU A 14 12.71 -0.72 -19.47
CA LEU A 14 11.88 -1.86 -19.09
C LEU A 14 10.51 -1.44 -18.54
N ARG A 15 10.45 -0.32 -17.82
CA ARG A 15 9.19 0.25 -17.32
C ARG A 15 8.30 0.78 -18.46
N ALA A 16 8.92 1.45 -19.44
CA ALA A 16 8.22 1.97 -20.61
C ALA A 16 7.70 0.85 -21.52
N ALA A 17 8.47 -0.23 -21.68
CA ALA A 17 8.10 -1.39 -22.50
C ALA A 17 7.09 -2.33 -21.82
N SER A 18 7.04 -2.35 -20.49
CA SER A 18 6.17 -3.25 -19.72
C SER A 18 4.69 -3.14 -20.13
N PRO A 19 3.99 -4.27 -20.36
CA PRO A 19 4.37 -5.64 -20.00
C PRO A 19 5.19 -6.39 -21.07
N ARG A 20 5.62 -5.75 -22.16
CA ARG A 20 6.36 -6.45 -23.22
C ARG A 20 7.80 -6.77 -22.78
N PRO A 21 8.27 -8.02 -22.91
CA PRO A 21 9.64 -8.39 -22.57
C PRO A 21 10.67 -7.77 -23.51
N ARG A 22 11.83 -7.41 -22.96
CA ARG A 22 13.03 -7.02 -23.72
C ARG A 22 14.13 -8.05 -23.52
N SER A 23 14.62 -8.65 -24.61
CA SER A 23 15.72 -9.61 -24.51
C SER A 23 17.03 -8.92 -24.12
N ALA A 24 17.91 -9.64 -23.41
CA ALA A 24 19.24 -9.12 -23.06
C ALA A 24 20.03 -8.68 -24.29
N ARG A 25 19.88 -9.40 -25.43
CA ARG A 25 20.53 -9.05 -26.69
C ARG A 25 20.04 -7.71 -27.25
N TRP A 26 18.73 -7.47 -27.22
CA TRP A 26 18.15 -6.21 -27.67
C TRP A 26 18.62 -5.04 -26.79
N LEU A 27 18.60 -5.21 -25.47
CA LEU A 27 19.12 -4.22 -24.52
C LEU A 27 20.61 -3.95 -24.75
N ALA A 28 21.40 -4.99 -25.05
CA ALA A 28 22.83 -4.85 -25.33
C ALA A 28 23.07 -3.95 -26.56
N SER A 29 22.32 -4.18 -27.64
CA SER A 29 22.37 -3.33 -28.83
C SER A 29 21.90 -1.90 -28.54
N ARG A 30 20.81 -1.75 -27.78
CA ARG A 30 20.22 -0.44 -27.41
C ARG A 30 21.17 0.44 -26.59
N PHE A 31 21.89 -0.15 -25.65
CA PHE A 31 22.80 0.55 -24.73
C PHE A 31 24.28 0.44 -25.12
N GLU A 32 24.57 -0.13 -26.31
CA GLU A 32 25.92 -0.29 -26.89
C GLU A 32 26.91 -0.99 -25.94
N VAL A 33 26.47 -2.08 -25.31
CA VAL A 33 27.28 -2.90 -24.40
C VAL A 33 27.12 -4.39 -24.70
N SER A 34 28.00 -5.22 -24.13
CA SER A 34 27.88 -6.68 -24.27
C SER A 34 26.63 -7.22 -23.57
N THR A 35 26.09 -8.34 -24.07
CA THR A 35 24.97 -9.05 -23.43
C THR A 35 25.32 -9.46 -21.99
N ARG A 36 26.56 -9.88 -21.74
CA ARG A 36 27.08 -10.19 -20.39
C ARG A 36 27.04 -8.97 -19.46
N THR A 37 27.30 -7.78 -19.99
CA THR A 37 27.19 -6.53 -19.21
C THR A 37 25.74 -6.27 -18.80
N ILE A 38 24.80 -6.42 -19.75
CA ILE A 38 23.36 -6.27 -19.48
C ILE A 38 22.89 -7.29 -18.44
N GLU A 39 23.20 -8.57 -18.61
CA GLU A 39 22.78 -9.62 -17.68
C GLU A 39 23.30 -9.36 -16.26
N ARG A 40 24.55 -8.90 -16.13
CA ARG A 40 25.13 -8.54 -14.85
C ARG A 40 24.47 -7.29 -14.24
N ASP A 41 24.12 -6.30 -15.05
CA ASP A 41 23.43 -5.09 -14.59
C ASP A 41 21.98 -5.41 -14.18
N LEU A 42 21.28 -6.26 -14.93
CA LEU A 42 19.94 -6.77 -14.58
C LEU A 42 19.96 -7.58 -13.27
N ALA A 43 20.97 -8.44 -13.09
CA ALA A 43 21.15 -9.18 -11.84
C ALA A 43 21.41 -8.23 -10.66
N ALA A 44 22.19 -7.16 -10.86
CA ALA A 44 22.42 -6.15 -9.83
C ALA A 44 21.13 -5.38 -9.47
N LEU A 45 20.28 -5.06 -10.47
CA LEU A 45 18.98 -4.43 -10.24
C LEU A 45 18.03 -5.36 -9.47
N GLN A 46 18.00 -6.65 -9.80
CA GLN A 46 17.23 -7.66 -9.06
C GLN A 46 17.69 -7.76 -7.60
N GLN A 47 19.01 -7.80 -7.36
CA GLN A 47 19.58 -7.79 -6.01
C GLN A 47 19.27 -6.50 -5.23
N ALA A 48 19.15 -5.38 -5.93
CA ALA A 48 18.73 -4.10 -5.36
C ALA A 48 17.20 -3.99 -5.13
N GLY A 49 16.44 -5.03 -5.45
CA GLY A 49 14.99 -5.10 -5.21
C GLY A 49 14.12 -4.47 -6.29
N VAL A 50 14.67 -4.19 -7.48
CA VAL A 50 13.84 -3.82 -8.64
C VAL A 50 13.02 -5.06 -9.04
N PRO A 51 11.69 -4.98 -9.19
CA PRO A 51 10.81 -6.13 -9.44
C PRO A 51 10.89 -6.60 -10.90
N LEU A 52 12.04 -7.12 -11.26
CA LEU A 52 12.40 -7.64 -12.58
C LEU A 52 12.24 -9.16 -12.58
N TYR A 53 11.54 -9.68 -13.57
CA TYR A 53 11.49 -11.12 -13.84
C TYR A 53 11.85 -11.41 -15.30
N ALA A 54 12.29 -12.64 -15.55
CA ALA A 54 12.61 -13.12 -16.89
C ALA A 54 11.48 -14.04 -17.37
N GLU A 55 10.93 -13.74 -18.53
CA GLU A 55 10.05 -14.64 -19.27
C GLU A 55 10.90 -15.57 -20.14
N THR A 56 10.63 -16.87 -20.08
CA THR A 56 11.33 -17.88 -20.87
C THR A 56 10.62 -18.11 -22.22
N GLY A 57 11.37 -18.58 -23.23
CA GLY A 57 10.84 -18.91 -24.56
C GLY A 57 11.48 -18.10 -25.69
N ARG A 58 11.05 -18.37 -26.93
CA ARG A 58 11.66 -17.85 -28.17
C ARG A 58 11.56 -16.32 -28.31
N THR A 59 10.55 -15.72 -27.67
CA THR A 59 10.33 -14.27 -27.56
C THR A 59 10.51 -13.75 -26.12
N GLY A 60 11.11 -14.56 -25.25
CA GLY A 60 11.32 -14.25 -23.85
C GLY A 60 12.33 -13.12 -23.63
N GLY A 61 12.34 -12.58 -22.42
CA GLY A 61 13.17 -11.44 -22.05
C GLY A 61 12.83 -10.94 -20.65
N TYR A 62 13.37 -9.78 -20.30
CA TYR A 62 13.19 -9.18 -18.98
C TYR A 62 12.01 -8.21 -19.00
N VAL A 63 11.22 -8.22 -17.93
CA VAL A 63 10.05 -7.36 -17.71
C VAL A 63 10.11 -6.78 -16.30
N ILE A 64 9.68 -5.52 -16.14
CA ILE A 64 9.37 -4.93 -14.84
C ILE A 64 7.89 -5.15 -14.53
N ALA A 65 7.59 -5.67 -13.35
CA ALA A 65 6.23 -5.75 -12.82
C ALA A 65 5.69 -4.34 -12.51
N LYS A 66 4.95 -3.78 -13.48
CA LYS A 66 4.41 -2.41 -13.42
C LYS A 66 3.28 -2.26 -12.39
N ASP A 67 2.63 -3.37 -12.04
CA ASP A 67 1.53 -3.49 -11.10
C ASP A 67 1.97 -3.49 -9.62
N GLN A 68 3.26 -3.66 -9.34
CA GLN A 68 3.78 -3.81 -7.97
C GLN A 68 4.60 -2.62 -7.47
N THR A 69 4.87 -1.61 -8.31
CA THR A 69 5.64 -0.43 -7.91
C THR A 69 5.11 0.86 -8.51
N LEU A 70 5.18 1.94 -7.75
CA LEU A 70 4.94 3.28 -8.28
C LEU A 70 6.08 3.65 -9.26
N PRO A 71 5.76 4.38 -10.35
CA PRO A 71 6.78 5.03 -11.17
C PRO A 71 7.59 6.04 -10.34
N PRO A 72 8.78 6.48 -10.83
CA PRO A 72 9.46 7.61 -10.23
C PRO A 72 8.51 8.80 -10.13
N LEU A 73 8.34 9.33 -8.92
CA LEU A 73 7.51 10.50 -8.63
C LEU A 73 8.43 11.66 -8.29
N THR A 74 8.16 12.82 -8.88
CA THR A 74 8.77 14.07 -8.41
C THR A 74 7.95 14.56 -7.23
N ILE A 75 8.55 14.56 -6.03
CA ILE A 75 7.94 15.03 -4.79
C ILE A 75 8.77 16.21 -4.31
N THR A 76 8.11 17.34 -4.05
CA THR A 76 8.75 18.53 -3.48
C THR A 76 9.11 18.31 -2.01
N SER A 77 10.04 19.11 -1.50
CA SER A 77 10.42 19.17 -0.08
C SER A 77 9.23 19.33 0.88
N ALA A 78 8.26 20.17 0.48
CA ALA A 78 7.06 20.44 1.25
C ALA A 78 6.12 19.22 1.27
N GLU A 79 5.89 18.61 0.10
CA GLU A 79 5.09 17.37 -0.02
C GLU A 79 5.73 16.21 0.74
N ALA A 80 7.05 16.07 0.67
CA ALA A 80 7.79 15.04 1.41
C ALA A 80 7.64 15.21 2.93
N THR A 81 7.65 16.46 3.41
CA THR A 81 7.41 16.77 4.83
C THR A 81 5.97 16.47 5.24
N ALA A 82 4.99 16.85 4.42
CA ALA A 82 3.58 16.56 4.68
C ALA A 82 3.32 15.04 4.71
N LEU A 83 3.89 14.29 3.76
CA LEU A 83 3.84 12.83 3.74
C LEU A 83 4.51 12.23 4.98
N ALA A 84 5.64 12.76 5.43
CA ALA A 84 6.31 12.26 6.63
C ALA A 84 5.42 12.39 7.88
N VAL A 85 4.74 13.52 8.03
CA VAL A 85 3.78 13.76 9.14
C VAL A 85 2.56 12.83 9.02
N ALA A 86 1.98 12.71 7.82
CA ALA A 86 0.83 11.84 7.59
C ALA A 86 1.16 10.36 7.81
N LEU A 87 2.32 9.89 7.37
CA LEU A 87 2.75 8.50 7.60
C LEU A 87 3.06 8.24 9.08
N HIS A 88 3.59 9.25 9.79
CA HIS A 88 3.74 9.17 11.24
C HIS A 88 2.39 9.03 11.94
N SER A 89 1.33 9.65 11.39
CA SER A 89 -0.02 9.51 11.95
C SER A 89 -0.69 8.16 11.77
N LEU A 90 -0.16 7.35 10.85
CA LEU A 90 -0.55 5.97 10.69
C LEU A 90 0.13 5.03 11.70
N ALA A 91 0.93 5.54 12.64
CA ALA A 91 1.47 4.76 13.73
C ALA A 91 0.34 4.10 14.54
N GLY A 92 0.42 2.77 14.67
CA GLY A 92 -0.59 1.98 15.39
C GLY A 92 -1.88 1.68 14.68
N THR A 93 -1.96 2.05 13.40
CA THR A 93 -3.03 1.66 12.50
C THR A 93 -2.68 0.36 11.77
N PRO A 94 -3.63 -0.25 11.05
CA PRO A 94 -3.36 -1.33 10.12
C PRO A 94 -2.22 -1.11 9.12
N PHE A 95 -1.96 0.16 8.81
CA PHE A 95 -0.99 0.56 7.81
C PHE A 95 0.37 0.89 8.43
N ALA A 96 0.54 0.75 9.74
CA ALA A 96 1.75 1.20 10.45
C ALA A 96 3.06 0.61 9.89
N ARG A 97 3.05 -0.67 9.49
CA ARG A 97 4.23 -1.33 8.90
C ARG A 97 4.61 -0.71 7.56
N ASP A 98 3.63 -0.61 6.66
CA ASP A 98 3.82 -0.04 5.32
C ASP A 98 4.16 1.45 5.40
N ALA A 99 3.51 2.17 6.31
CA ALA A 99 3.77 3.58 6.59
C ALA A 99 5.19 3.81 7.10
N ARG A 100 5.69 2.95 7.99
CA ARG A 100 7.09 3.00 8.45
C ARG A 100 8.07 2.77 7.31
N SER A 101 7.80 1.78 6.44
CA SER A 101 8.62 1.52 5.26
C SER A 101 8.62 2.70 4.29
N ALA A 102 7.45 3.28 4.01
CA ALA A 102 7.31 4.45 3.15
C ALA A 102 8.05 5.67 3.74
N LEU A 103 7.93 5.91 5.04
CA LEU A 103 8.61 7.00 5.73
C LEU A 103 10.13 6.86 5.62
N GLN A 104 10.68 5.66 5.78
CA GLN A 104 12.11 5.41 5.59
C GLN A 104 12.57 5.77 4.17
N LYS A 105 11.77 5.42 3.15
CA LYS A 105 12.08 5.74 1.75
C LYS A 105 12.06 7.24 1.48
N ILE A 106 11.07 7.96 2.03
CA ILE A 106 10.95 9.42 1.89
C ILE A 106 12.12 10.11 2.58
N LEU A 107 12.42 9.76 3.84
CA LEU A 107 13.53 10.35 4.58
C LEU A 107 14.88 10.07 3.90
N ALA A 108 15.06 8.92 3.25
CA ALA A 108 16.30 8.59 2.55
C ALA A 108 16.59 9.54 1.38
N VAL A 109 15.57 10.03 0.68
CA VAL A 109 15.72 10.90 -0.51
C VAL A 109 15.70 12.40 -0.19
N MET A 110 15.32 12.80 1.03
CA MET A 110 15.28 14.21 1.42
C MET A 110 16.68 14.82 1.62
N PRO A 111 16.89 16.10 1.24
CA PRO A 111 18.07 16.86 1.62
C PRO A 111 18.26 16.93 3.16
N PRO A 112 19.50 16.97 3.68
CA PRO A 112 19.77 16.91 5.13
C PRO A 112 19.03 17.96 5.97
N ARG A 113 18.90 19.19 5.47
CA ARG A 113 18.21 20.29 6.17
C ARG A 113 16.71 20.01 6.35
N GLU A 114 16.06 19.51 5.30
CA GLU A 114 14.64 19.22 5.30
C GLU A 114 14.34 17.95 6.09
N ARG A 115 15.22 16.94 6.01
CA ARG A 115 15.14 15.74 6.86
C ARG A 115 15.18 16.11 8.35
N HIS A 116 16.06 17.04 8.73
CA HIS A 116 16.13 17.52 10.11
C HIS A 116 14.85 18.27 10.51
N GLY A 117 14.34 19.16 9.65
CA GLY A 117 13.07 19.86 9.88
C GLY A 117 11.85 18.93 9.98
N ALA A 118 11.75 17.91 9.11
CA ALA A 118 10.71 16.89 9.18
C ALA A 118 10.83 16.03 10.44
N GLY A 119 12.06 15.68 10.86
CA GLY A 119 12.32 14.98 12.11
C GLY A 119 11.95 15.78 13.35
N GLU A 120 12.28 17.08 13.37
CA GLU A 120 11.85 18.03 14.40
C GLU A 120 10.33 18.15 14.46
N LEU A 121 9.66 18.30 13.31
CA LEU A 121 8.21 18.44 13.23
C LEU A 121 7.50 17.15 13.66
N ALA A 122 7.90 15.99 13.13
CA ALA A 122 7.41 14.70 13.57
C ALA A 122 7.69 14.44 15.06
N GLY A 123 8.86 14.87 15.54
CA GLY A 123 9.24 14.82 16.95
C GLY A 123 8.44 15.76 17.86
N ARG A 124 7.70 16.72 17.30
CA ARG A 124 6.73 17.57 18.02
C ARG A 124 5.28 17.08 17.90
N VAL A 125 5.00 16.23 16.92
CA VAL A 125 3.71 15.54 16.81
C VAL A 125 3.64 14.46 17.89
N ARG A 126 2.60 14.53 18.72
CA ARG A 126 2.26 13.51 19.72
C ARG A 126 0.89 13.01 19.37
N LEU A 127 0.79 11.73 19.05
CA LEU A 127 -0.47 11.08 18.72
C LEU A 127 -0.82 10.12 19.83
N ALA A 128 -2.07 10.16 20.27
CA ALA A 128 -2.60 9.15 21.18
C ALA A 128 -2.61 7.81 20.43
N ALA A 129 -1.71 6.90 20.80
CA ALA A 129 -1.69 5.54 20.26
C ALA A 129 -2.48 4.63 21.21
N PRO A 130 -3.40 3.79 20.71
CA PRO A 130 -4.05 2.79 21.55
C PRO A 130 -3.01 1.79 22.11
N ALA A 131 -3.15 1.46 23.39
CA ALA A 131 -2.19 0.72 24.20
C ALA A 131 -1.92 -0.74 23.77
N ARG A 132 -2.63 -1.26 22.76
CA ARG A 132 -2.49 -2.64 22.29
C ARG A 132 -2.68 -2.71 20.79
N GLN A 133 -1.64 -3.15 20.09
CA GLN A 133 -1.69 -3.44 18.66
C GLN A 133 -1.42 -4.93 18.47
N PRO A 134 -2.39 -5.72 17.95
CA PRO A 134 -2.10 -7.07 17.51
C PRO A 134 -1.12 -7.00 16.33
N ALA A 135 0.03 -7.69 16.44
CA ALA A 135 1.16 -7.49 15.53
C ALA A 135 0.91 -7.93 14.07
N ASP A 136 -0.10 -8.77 13.79
CA ASP A 136 -0.22 -9.40 12.46
C ASP A 136 -1.63 -9.38 11.84
N VAL A 137 -2.65 -9.03 12.63
CA VAL A 137 -4.04 -8.92 12.17
C VAL A 137 -4.21 -7.99 10.95
N PRO A 138 -3.53 -6.85 10.84
CA PRO A 138 -3.87 -5.91 9.80
C PRO A 138 -3.45 -6.29 8.37
N HIS A 139 -2.34 -7.02 8.22
CA HIS A 139 -1.89 -7.46 6.90
C HIS A 139 -2.84 -8.50 6.30
N VAL A 140 -3.22 -9.49 7.12
CA VAL A 140 -4.15 -10.57 6.75
C VAL A 140 -5.53 -10.01 6.35
N LEU A 141 -6.02 -9.02 7.09
CA LEU A 141 -7.28 -8.35 6.76
C LEU A 141 -7.20 -7.58 5.44
N ARG A 142 -6.06 -6.95 5.16
CA ARG A 142 -5.84 -6.17 3.92
C ARG A 142 -5.75 -7.08 2.70
N GLU A 143 -5.11 -8.24 2.83
CA GLU A 143 -5.09 -9.27 1.79
C GLU A 143 -6.50 -9.84 1.52
N ALA A 144 -7.27 -10.12 2.59
CA ALA A 144 -8.63 -10.60 2.44
C ALA A 144 -9.56 -9.57 1.76
N LEU A 145 -9.37 -8.28 2.04
CA LEU A 145 -10.06 -7.19 1.34
C LEU A 145 -9.71 -7.14 -0.15
N SER A 146 -8.42 -7.21 -0.50
CA SER A 146 -7.99 -7.13 -1.91
C SER A 146 -8.42 -8.35 -2.72
N MET A 147 -8.35 -9.55 -2.12
CA MET A 147 -8.75 -10.80 -2.74
C MET A 147 -10.24 -11.13 -2.59
N ARG A 148 -11.00 -10.29 -1.86
CA ARG A 148 -12.43 -10.48 -1.55
C ARG A 148 -12.73 -11.83 -0.91
N ARG A 149 -11.87 -12.26 0.01
CA ARG A 149 -11.98 -13.55 0.69
C ARG A 149 -12.71 -13.42 2.02
N VAL A 150 -13.51 -14.42 2.36
CA VAL A 150 -14.24 -14.47 3.64
C VAL A 150 -13.23 -14.62 4.78
N LEU A 151 -13.47 -13.88 5.86
CA LEU A 151 -12.68 -13.93 7.08
C LEU A 151 -13.41 -14.70 8.17
N ARG A 152 -12.69 -15.61 8.84
CA ARG A 152 -13.12 -16.18 10.12
C ARG A 152 -12.43 -15.41 11.25
N LEU A 153 -13.23 -14.70 12.04
CA LEU A 153 -12.78 -13.88 13.17
C LEU A 153 -13.19 -14.53 14.49
N SER A 154 -12.24 -14.74 15.40
CA SER A 154 -12.55 -14.90 16.82
C SER A 154 -12.63 -13.51 17.45
N TYR A 155 -13.84 -13.01 17.65
CA TYR A 155 -14.10 -11.63 18.08
C TYR A 155 -14.63 -11.58 19.51
N ALA A 156 -14.01 -10.76 20.35
CA ALA A 156 -14.50 -10.45 21.69
C ALA A 156 -15.47 -9.27 21.63
N ASP A 157 -16.69 -9.42 22.15
CA ASP A 157 -17.60 -8.29 22.31
C ASP A 157 -17.19 -7.35 23.45
N ALA A 158 -18.02 -6.34 23.75
CA ALA A 158 -17.73 -5.37 24.80
C ALA A 158 -17.70 -6.01 26.20
N GLN A 159 -18.37 -7.15 26.37
CA GLN A 159 -18.44 -7.92 27.60
C GLN A 159 -17.32 -8.98 27.68
N GLY A 160 -16.45 -9.06 26.66
CA GLY A 160 -15.32 -9.98 26.60
C GLY A 160 -15.68 -11.39 26.12
N SER A 161 -16.94 -11.63 25.74
CA SER A 161 -17.39 -12.93 25.23
C SER A 161 -16.86 -13.13 23.81
N ALA A 162 -16.12 -14.21 23.62
CA ALA A 162 -15.57 -14.58 22.33
C ALA A 162 -16.64 -15.24 21.47
N THR A 163 -16.74 -14.80 20.22
CA THR A 163 -17.63 -15.39 19.21
C THR A 163 -16.90 -15.56 17.90
N ASP A 164 -17.12 -16.69 17.23
CA ASP A 164 -16.61 -16.90 15.88
C ASP A 164 -17.57 -16.28 14.85
N ARG A 165 -17.02 -15.45 13.98
CA ARG A 165 -17.76 -14.69 12.97
C ARG A 165 -17.17 -14.96 11.59
N CYS A 166 -18.00 -15.37 10.64
CA CYS A 166 -17.66 -15.31 9.22
C CYS A 166 -18.06 -13.94 8.68
N VAL A 167 -17.08 -13.18 8.20
CA VAL A 167 -17.24 -11.79 7.78
C VAL A 167 -16.77 -11.64 6.33
N GLU A 168 -17.62 -11.02 5.51
CA GLU A 168 -17.26 -10.63 4.15
C GLU A 168 -16.70 -9.20 4.24
N PRO A 169 -15.38 -9.00 4.10
CA PRO A 169 -14.76 -7.71 4.34
C PRO A 169 -15.10 -6.71 3.23
N GLN A 170 -15.43 -5.47 3.62
CA GLN A 170 -15.82 -4.40 2.70
C GLN A 170 -14.91 -3.18 2.77
N GLY A 171 -14.37 -2.86 3.95
CA GLY A 171 -13.43 -1.76 4.09
C GLY A 171 -12.88 -1.62 5.50
N PHE A 172 -12.01 -0.62 5.68
CA PHE A 172 -11.56 -0.18 6.99
C PHE A 172 -12.09 1.20 7.29
N LEU A 173 -12.28 1.46 8.58
CA LEU A 173 -12.64 2.77 9.05
C LEU A 173 -11.80 3.17 10.26
N GLY A 174 -11.24 4.37 10.22
CA GLY A 174 -10.35 4.93 11.24
C GLY A 174 -10.98 6.12 11.97
N GLY A 175 -10.56 6.32 13.22
CA GLY A 175 -10.96 7.36 14.16
C GLY A 175 -10.24 7.14 15.48
N ASP A 176 -10.91 7.27 16.63
CA ASP A 176 -10.36 6.89 17.95
C ASP A 176 -9.97 5.40 18.01
N HIS A 177 -10.65 4.56 17.23
CA HIS A 177 -10.36 3.15 17.05
C HIS A 177 -10.46 2.78 15.57
N TRP A 178 -9.77 1.70 15.20
CA TRP A 178 -9.89 1.11 13.86
C TRP A 178 -10.93 0.00 13.83
N TYR A 179 -11.72 0.00 12.76
CA TYR A 179 -12.77 -0.97 12.53
C TYR A 179 -12.58 -1.64 11.16
N LEU A 180 -12.77 -2.95 11.12
CA LEU A 180 -13.10 -3.66 9.87
C LEU A 180 -14.60 -3.54 9.66
N ILE A 181 -15.02 -3.01 8.51
CA ILE A 181 -16.40 -3.03 8.07
C ILE A 181 -16.61 -4.26 7.22
N GLY A 182 -17.67 -5.02 7.49
CA GLY A 182 -18.03 -6.15 6.66
C GLY A 182 -19.40 -6.73 6.96
N TRP A 183 -19.89 -7.54 6.04
CA TRP A 183 -21.14 -8.28 6.20
C TRP A 183 -20.93 -9.48 7.13
N CYS A 184 -21.60 -9.46 8.28
CA CYS A 184 -21.54 -10.53 9.26
C CYS A 184 -22.57 -11.62 8.91
N ARG A 185 -22.12 -12.80 8.46
CA ARG A 185 -23.03 -13.89 8.08
C ARG A 185 -23.90 -14.39 9.24
N LEU A 186 -23.38 -14.35 10.46
CA LEU A 186 -24.13 -14.77 11.65
C LEU A 186 -25.26 -13.80 12.02
N ARG A 187 -25.17 -12.53 11.61
CA ARG A 187 -26.19 -11.50 11.89
C ARG A 187 -26.95 -11.06 10.65
N SER A 188 -26.57 -11.54 9.47
CA SER A 188 -27.11 -11.12 8.18
C SER A 188 -27.21 -9.60 8.03
N ALA A 189 -26.14 -8.89 8.40
CA ALA A 189 -26.08 -7.43 8.38
C ALA A 189 -24.65 -6.91 8.32
N VAL A 190 -24.47 -5.69 7.83
CA VAL A 190 -23.20 -4.94 7.91
C VAL A 190 -22.88 -4.61 9.37
N ARG A 191 -21.63 -4.82 9.77
CA ARG A 191 -21.14 -4.53 11.12
C ARG A 191 -19.71 -3.99 11.09
N GLY A 192 -19.41 -3.10 12.04
CA GLY A 192 -18.05 -2.70 12.37
C GLY A 192 -17.46 -3.60 13.45
N PHE A 193 -16.26 -4.14 13.18
CA PHE A 193 -15.49 -4.97 14.10
C PHE A 193 -14.24 -4.21 14.53
N ARG A 194 -14.13 -3.87 15.81
CA ARG A 194 -12.93 -3.19 16.32
C ARG A 194 -11.71 -4.09 16.21
N LEU A 195 -10.64 -3.59 15.61
CA LEU A 195 -9.44 -4.40 15.36
C LEU A 195 -8.74 -4.84 16.65
N ASP A 196 -8.79 -4.03 17.70
CA ASP A 196 -8.23 -4.36 19.02
C ASP A 196 -8.97 -5.50 19.75
N ARG A 197 -10.18 -5.85 19.30
CA ARG A 197 -11.02 -6.94 19.85
C ARG A 197 -10.96 -8.22 19.03
N ILE A 198 -10.25 -8.23 17.90
CA ILE A 198 -10.00 -9.44 17.11
C ILE A 198 -8.87 -10.22 17.77
N ARG A 199 -9.18 -11.40 18.30
CA ARG A 199 -8.18 -12.29 18.93
C ARG A 199 -7.44 -13.14 17.91
N HIS A 200 -8.16 -13.61 16.90
CA HIS A 200 -7.61 -14.42 15.82
C HIS A 200 -8.33 -14.10 14.51
N VAL A 201 -7.60 -14.16 13.41
CA VAL A 201 -8.12 -13.97 12.05
C VAL A 201 -7.58 -15.09 11.16
N GLU A 202 -8.45 -15.61 10.30
CA GLU A 202 -8.09 -16.57 9.27
C GLU A 202 -8.80 -16.21 7.97
N VAL A 203 -8.07 -16.28 6.86
CA VAL A 203 -8.61 -16.06 5.51
C VAL A 203 -9.08 -17.38 4.94
N LEU A 204 -10.38 -17.50 4.71
CA LEU A 204 -10.98 -18.68 4.09
C LEU A 204 -10.75 -18.67 2.58
N ALA A 205 -10.70 -19.84 1.93
CA ALA A 205 -10.50 -19.94 0.48
C ALA A 205 -11.68 -19.37 -0.35
N GLU A 206 -12.83 -19.19 0.30
CA GLU A 206 -14.05 -18.67 -0.32
C GLU A 206 -13.90 -17.20 -0.71
N THR A 207 -14.22 -16.88 -1.98
CA THR A 207 -14.31 -15.52 -2.51
C THR A 207 -15.77 -15.10 -2.63
N VAL A 208 -16.07 -13.85 -2.31
CA VAL A 208 -17.42 -13.29 -2.38
C VAL A 208 -17.55 -12.22 -3.47
N PRO A 209 -18.71 -12.15 -4.15
CA PRO A 209 -18.98 -11.08 -5.09
C PRO A 209 -19.04 -9.73 -4.35
N PRO A 210 -18.67 -8.63 -5.03
CA PRO A 210 -18.71 -7.30 -4.41
C PRO A 210 -20.15 -6.95 -4.03
N ARG A 211 -20.37 -6.63 -2.76
CA ARG A 211 -21.59 -5.97 -2.30
C ARG A 211 -21.33 -4.47 -2.29
N ALA A 212 -22.24 -3.68 -2.86
CA ALA A 212 -22.20 -2.24 -2.69
C ALA A 212 -22.35 -1.93 -1.19
N LEU A 213 -21.43 -1.14 -0.65
CA LEU A 213 -21.55 -0.58 0.68
C LEU A 213 -22.34 0.73 0.53
N GLU A 214 -23.59 0.77 1.00
CA GLU A 214 -24.30 2.04 1.07
C GLU A 214 -23.80 2.80 2.29
N LEU A 215 -23.31 4.04 2.09
CA LEU A 215 -22.83 4.89 3.17
C LEU A 215 -23.91 5.12 4.25
N ALA A 216 -25.20 5.07 3.88
CA ALA A 216 -26.33 5.11 4.82
C ALA A 216 -26.37 3.91 5.80
N GLU A 217 -25.83 2.75 5.42
CA GLU A 217 -25.64 1.60 6.33
C GLU A 217 -24.49 1.83 7.32
N LEU A 218 -23.61 2.80 7.05
CA LEU A 218 -22.62 3.29 8.00
C LEU A 218 -23.14 4.44 8.86
N ASP A 219 -24.12 5.22 8.40
CA ASP A 219 -24.78 6.27 9.19
C ASP A 219 -25.52 5.72 10.41
N THR A 220 -25.98 4.46 10.35
CA THR A 220 -26.52 3.74 11.53
C THR A 220 -25.46 3.45 12.60
N LEU A 221 -24.17 3.70 12.31
CA LEU A 221 -23.07 3.68 13.29
C LEU A 221 -22.77 5.08 13.87
N GLY A 222 -23.44 6.14 13.39
CA GLY A 222 -23.44 7.49 13.98
C GLY A 222 -22.18 8.32 13.72
N TRP A 223 -21.53 8.14 12.56
CA TRP A 223 -20.23 8.74 12.25
C TRP A 223 -20.31 9.60 10.97
N GLN A 224 -19.62 10.75 10.92
CA GLN A 224 -19.46 11.58 9.71
C GLN A 224 -18.13 11.23 9.02
N PHE A 225 -18.13 11.05 7.70
CA PHE A 225 -16.97 10.55 6.95
C PHE A 225 -16.57 11.46 5.80
N ILE A 226 -15.27 11.42 5.44
CA ILE A 226 -14.73 11.92 4.17
C ILE A 226 -14.01 10.76 3.49
N GLY A 227 -14.39 10.45 2.26
CA GLY A 227 -13.80 9.37 1.47
C GLY A 227 -12.38 9.68 0.98
N LEU A 228 -11.55 8.65 0.80
CA LEU A 228 -10.23 8.80 0.14
C LEU A 228 -10.39 9.25 -1.33
N ASP A 229 -11.44 8.80 -1.99
CA ASP A 229 -11.88 9.22 -3.31
C ASP A 229 -12.32 10.69 -3.35
N GLU A 230 -12.95 11.19 -2.28
CA GLU A 230 -13.29 12.61 -2.16
C GLU A 230 -12.04 13.48 -2.02
N LEU A 231 -11.03 13.04 -1.25
CA LEU A 231 -9.73 13.72 -1.13
C LEU A 231 -8.93 13.76 -2.42
N VAL A 232 -9.04 12.73 -3.27
CA VAL A 232 -8.34 12.66 -4.56
C VAL A 232 -9.05 13.48 -5.64
N ASN A 233 -10.37 13.67 -5.54
CA ASN A 233 -11.16 14.39 -6.54
C ASN A 233 -11.34 15.88 -6.27
N THR A 234 -10.97 16.38 -5.09
CA THR A 234 -11.08 17.81 -4.73
C THR A 234 -10.21 18.77 -5.56
N ASP A 235 -9.27 18.27 -6.36
CA ASP A 235 -8.33 19.11 -7.12
C ASP A 235 -8.68 19.30 -8.62
N ARG A 236 -9.83 18.78 -9.09
CA ARG A 236 -10.31 19.03 -10.47
C ARG A 236 -11.34 20.17 -10.59
N GLY A 237 -11.54 20.95 -9.54
CA GLY A 237 -12.59 21.97 -9.43
C GLY A 237 -12.16 23.41 -9.68
N LEU A 238 -10.97 23.68 -10.22
CA LEU A 238 -10.57 25.03 -10.63
C LEU A 238 -10.34 25.09 -12.14
N SER A 239 -11.42 25.07 -12.91
CA SER A 239 -11.43 25.73 -14.22
C SER A 239 -11.44 27.23 -13.98
N PRO A 240 -10.53 28.01 -14.59
CA PRO A 240 -10.64 29.45 -14.62
C PRO A 240 -11.66 29.81 -15.72
N GLU A 241 -12.92 30.01 -15.33
CA GLU A 241 -13.86 30.72 -16.20
C GLU A 241 -13.74 32.23 -15.95
N ALA A 242 -13.24 32.89 -17.00
CA ALA A 242 -13.49 34.26 -17.49
C ALA A 242 -13.45 35.44 -16.51
#